data_AF-A0A822FG71-F1
#
_entry.id   AF-A0A822FG71-F1
#
_cell.length_a   1.000
_cell.length_b   1.000
_cell.length_c   1.000
_cell.angle_alpha   90.00
_cell.angle_beta   90.00
_cell.angle_gamma   90.00
#
_symmetry.space_group_name_H-M   'P 1'
#
loop_
_entity.id
_entity.type
_entity.pdbx_description
1 polymer ?
#
loop_
_entity_poly.entity_id
_entity_poly.type
_entity_poly.pdbx_seq_one_letter_code
_entity_poly.pdbx_strand_id
1 'polypeptide(L)'
;HHEIYGRYIDDVFMTTNLTKEEILQQLNETMKTDPNFKITITINQALEYLAASIENNNGQLKTTIYHKSTWEPHILPYESDHPRHIHANIIYTMLVRAACLCSTVEDFDMER
;
A
#
# COMPACT_ATOMS: atom_id res chain seq x y z
N HIS A 1 19.60 -4.88 7.32
CA HIS A 1 19.57 -3.77 6.35
C HIS A 1 19.26 -4.35 4.99
N HIS A 2 17.97 -4.43 4.64
CA HIS A 2 17.55 -4.92 3.33
C HIS A 2 16.84 -3.77 2.62
N GLU A 3 17.47 -3.28 1.55
CA GLU A 3 16.80 -2.40 0.60
C GLU A 3 15.79 -3.24 -0.17
N ILE A 4 14.57 -2.72 -0.29
CA ILE A 4 13.45 -3.38 -0.96
C ILE A 4 13.12 -2.55 -2.18
N TYR A 5 12.83 -3.23 -3.28
CA TYR A 5 12.27 -2.62 -4.48
C TYR A 5 11.04 -3.42 -4.89
N GLY A 6 9.89 -2.75 -4.90
CA GLY A 6 8.62 -3.27 -5.37
C GLY A 6 8.13 -2.43 -6.54
N ARG A 7 7.63 -3.08 -7.59
CA ARG A 7 7.01 -2.41 -8.73
C ARG A 7 5.75 -3.14 -9.15
N TYR A 8 4.69 -2.38 -9.37
CA TYR A 8 3.43 -2.84 -9.92
C TYR A 8 3.00 -1.86 -11.01
N ILE A 9 3.15 -2.27 -12.27
CA ILE A 9 2.88 -1.44 -13.46
C ILE A 9 3.69 -0.12 -13.40
N ASP A 10 3.03 0.98 -13.04
CA ASP A 10 3.54 2.34 -12.91
C ASP A 10 3.83 2.76 -11.46
N ASP A 11 3.33 2.02 -10.47
CA ASP A 11 3.59 2.27 -9.06
C ASP A 11 4.88 1.59 -8.59
N VAL A 12 5.78 2.37 -7.97
CA VAL A 12 7.06 1.91 -7.43
C VAL A 12 7.13 2.21 -5.94
N PHE A 13 7.59 1.23 -5.16
CA PHE A 13 7.93 1.36 -3.75
C PHE A 13 9.38 0.96 -3.55
N MET A 14 10.14 1.73 -2.78
CA MET A 14 11.50 1.37 -2.45
C MET A 14 11.93 1.85 -1.06
N THR A 15 12.84 1.11 -0.43
CA THR A 15 13.59 1.55 0.74
C THR A 15 15.05 1.75 0.35
N THR A 16 15.67 2.80 0.88
CA THR A 16 17.08 3.10 0.62
C THR A 16 17.73 3.64 1.88
N ASN A 17 19.04 3.41 2.02
CA ASN A 17 19.86 4.04 3.07
C ASN A 17 20.48 5.37 2.62
N LEU A 18 20.25 5.79 1.37
CA LEU A 18 20.67 7.08 0.86
C LEU A 18 19.95 8.21 1.59
N THR A 19 20.61 9.37 1.65
CA THR A 19 19.96 10.59 2.10
C THR A 19 18.86 11.00 1.12
N LYS A 20 17.90 11.80 1.61
CA LYS A 20 16.80 12.31 0.79
C LYS A 20 17.33 13.12 -0.39
N GLU A 21 18.41 13.87 -0.21
CA GLU A 21 19.03 14.70 -1.22
C GLU A 21 19.66 13.86 -2.34
N GLU A 22 20.40 12.81 -1.98
CA GLU A 22 21.05 11.90 -2.94
C GLU A 22 20.02 11.20 -3.83
N ILE A 23 18.95 10.65 -3.24
CA ILE A 23 17.92 9.96 -4.03
C ILE A 23 17.15 10.92 -4.94
N LEU A 24 16.83 12.13 -4.45
CA LEU A 24 16.18 13.15 -5.27
C LEU A 24 17.06 13.59 -6.43
N GLN A 25 18.38 13.72 -6.22
CA GLN A 25 19.31 14.04 -7.30
C GLN A 25 19.27 12.96 -8.40
N GLN A 26 19.40 11.69 -8.02
CA GLN A 26 19.39 10.58 -8.98
C GLN A 26 18.07 10.49 -9.77
N LEU A 27 16.94 10.66 -9.08
CA LEU A 27 15.62 10.61 -9.72
C LEU A 27 15.41 11.81 -10.68
N ASN A 28 15.87 13.00 -10.30
CA ASN A 28 15.80 14.18 -11.17
C ASN A 28 16.67 14.05 -12.42
N GLU A 29 17.87 13.46 -12.30
CA GLU A 29 18.73 13.18 -13.46
C GLU A 29 18.07 12.16 -14.40
N THR A 30 17.42 11.15 -13.84
CA THR A 30 16.66 10.15 -14.62
C THR A 30 15.51 10.81 -15.40
N MET A 31 14.75 11.70 -14.76
CA MET A 31 13.66 12.45 -15.41
C MET A 31 14.14 13.38 -16.54
N LYS A 32 15.40 13.83 -16.51
CA LYS A 32 15.97 14.65 -17.61
C LYS A 32 16.30 13.82 -18.85
N THR A 33 16.43 12.50 -18.71
CA THR A 33 16.86 11.62 -19.80
C THR A 33 15.74 11.36 -20.80
N ASP A 34 14.50 11.29 -20.34
CA ASP A 34 13.31 11.15 -21.20
C ASP A 34 12.25 12.22 -20.85
N PRO A 35 12.02 13.22 -21.71
CA PRO A 35 11.06 14.28 -21.47
C PRO A 35 9.60 13.82 -21.41
N ASN A 36 9.29 12.60 -21.89
CA ASN A 36 7.95 12.03 -21.80
C ASN A 36 7.71 11.30 -20.47
N PHE A 37 8.76 11.05 -19.70
CA PHE A 37 8.67 10.31 -18.44
C PHE A 37 8.66 11.27 -17.25
N LYS A 38 7.57 11.24 -16.47
CA LYS A 38 7.43 12.06 -15.25
C LYS A 38 7.26 11.13 -14.05
N ILE A 39 8.08 11.32 -13.02
CA ILE A 39 7.97 10.59 -11.76
C ILE A 39 7.38 11.53 -10.72
N THR A 40 6.33 11.08 -10.03
CA THR A 40 5.87 11.73 -8.80
C THR A 40 6.50 11.02 -7.62
N ILE A 41 7.24 11.76 -6.79
CA ILE A 41 8.06 11.19 -5.71
C ILE A 41 7.48 11.63 -4.37
N THR A 42 7.19 10.66 -3.50
CA THR A 42 6.82 10.89 -2.10
C THR A 42 7.80 10.12 -1.22
N ILE A 43 8.53 10.83 -0.35
CA ILE A 43 9.48 10.24 0.60
C ILE A 43 8.99 10.58 2.00
N ASN A 44 8.63 9.54 2.76
CA ASN A 44 8.11 9.69 4.11
C ASN A 44 8.41 8.42 4.94
N GLN A 45 8.25 8.51 6.25
CA GLN A 45 8.37 7.35 7.15
C GLN A 45 7.19 6.38 6.98
N ALA A 46 6.00 6.91 6.67
CA ALA A 46 4.81 6.14 6.34
C ALA A 46 4.26 6.59 4.98
N LEU A 47 3.92 5.62 4.12
CA LEU A 47 3.38 5.87 2.79
C LEU A 47 2.49 4.71 2.33
N GLU A 48 1.63 5.01 1.38
CA GLU A 48 0.73 4.02 0.78
C GLU A 48 1.33 3.36 -0.46
N TYR A 49 1.19 2.05 -0.56
CA TYR A 49 1.53 1.29 -1.76
C TYR A 49 0.46 0.23 -2.03
N LEU A 50 -0.19 0.34 -3.19
CA LEU A 50 -1.32 -0.51 -3.60
C LEU A 50 -2.44 -0.51 -2.54
N ALA A 51 -2.58 -1.63 -1.84
CA ALA A 51 -3.63 -1.90 -0.86
C ALA A 51 -3.14 -1.76 0.59
N ALA A 52 -1.87 -1.40 0.80
CA ALA A 52 -1.20 -1.38 2.08
C ALA A 52 -0.71 0.03 2.45
N SER A 53 -0.79 0.35 3.74
CA SER A 53 -0.03 1.44 4.35
C SER A 53 1.23 0.83 4.95
N ILE A 54 2.39 1.37 4.60
CA ILE A 54 3.69 0.86 5.00
C ILE A 54 4.37 1.91 5.86
N GLU A 55 4.70 1.55 7.09
CA GLU A 55 5.43 2.39 8.04
C GLU A 55 6.81 1.78 8.31
N ASN A 56 7.84 2.62 8.24
CA ASN A 56 9.20 2.23 8.61
C ASN A 56 9.48 2.57 10.07
N ASN A 57 9.53 1.55 10.92
CA ASN A 57 9.91 1.63 12.32
C ASN A 57 11.39 1.29 12.49
N ASN A 58 12.27 2.28 12.25
CA ASN A 58 13.72 2.16 12.43
C ASN A 58 14.35 0.95 11.70
N GLY A 59 13.92 0.70 10.47
CA GLY A 59 14.40 -0.41 9.64
C GLY A 59 13.51 -1.66 9.67
N GLN A 60 12.46 -1.67 10.50
CA GLN A 60 11.42 -2.68 10.47
C GLN A 60 10.18 -2.12 9.77
N LEU A 61 9.80 -2.70 8.63
CA LEU A 61 8.56 -2.32 7.96
C LEU A 61 7.37 -2.96 8.67
N LYS A 62 6.41 -2.13 9.04
CA LYS A 62 5.08 -2.52 9.52
C LYS A 62 4.07 -2.19 8.43
N THR A 63 3.17 -3.12 8.15
CA THR A 63 2.13 -2.97 7.12
C THR A 63 0.75 -3.09 7.72
N THR A 64 -0.16 -2.24 7.28
CA THR A 64 -1.60 -2.27 7.60
C THR A 64 -2.42 -2.09 6.32
N ILE A 65 -3.74 -2.26 6.38
CA ILE A 65 -4.58 -1.97 5.22
C ILE A 65 -4.63 -0.45 4.98
N TYR A 66 -4.44 -0.05 3.73
CA TYR A 66 -4.75 1.32 3.32
C TYR A 66 -6.21 1.45 2.89
N HIS A 67 -6.91 2.39 3.51
CA HIS A 67 -8.25 2.85 3.16
C HIS A 67 -8.18 4.27 2.62
N LYS A 68 -8.62 4.47 1.37
CA LYS A 68 -8.71 5.82 0.80
C LYS A 68 -9.72 6.64 1.60
N SER A 69 -9.56 7.96 1.64
CA SER A 69 -10.53 8.84 2.33
C SER A 69 -11.95 8.76 1.77
N THR A 70 -12.10 8.35 0.51
CA THR A 70 -13.38 8.09 -0.16
C THR A 70 -13.84 6.64 -0.01
N TRP A 71 -13.13 5.82 0.75
CA TRP A 71 -13.51 4.43 0.97
C TRP A 71 -14.67 4.38 1.96
N GLU A 72 -15.79 3.85 1.50
CA GLU A 72 -16.85 3.38 2.38
C GLU A 72 -16.73 1.86 2.49
N PRO A 73 -16.97 1.26 3.67
CA PRO A 73 -17.11 -0.17 3.80
C PRO A 73 -18.38 -0.60 3.06
N HIS A 74 -18.25 -0.82 1.75
CA HIS A 74 -19.33 -1.29 0.90
C HIS A 74 -19.57 -2.79 1.16
N ILE A 75 -20.07 -3.10 2.36
CA ILE A 75 -20.66 -4.40 2.62
C ILE A 75 -21.94 -4.45 1.79
N LEU A 76 -22.05 -5.48 0.95
CA LEU A 76 -23.22 -5.68 0.12
C LEU A 76 -24.47 -5.78 1.01
N PRO A 77 -25.46 -4.88 0.87
CA PRO A 77 -26.64 -4.87 1.73
C PRO A 77 -27.33 -6.23 1.71
N TYR A 78 -27.76 -6.71 2.87
CA TYR A 78 -28.38 -8.04 2.99
C TYR A 78 -29.58 -8.24 2.06
N GLU A 79 -30.34 -7.17 1.81
CA GLU A 79 -31.53 -7.17 0.95
C GLU A 79 -31.22 -7.07 -0.55
N SER A 80 -29.95 -6.89 -0.93
CA SER A 80 -29.58 -6.84 -2.34
C SER A 80 -29.87 -8.20 -3.01
N ASP A 81 -30.29 -8.17 -4.27
CA ASP A 81 -30.60 -9.38 -5.06
C ASP A 81 -29.32 -10.08 -5.57
N HIS A 82 -28.50 -10.56 -4.62
CA HIS A 82 -27.31 -11.32 -4.91
C HIS A 82 -27.36 -12.69 -4.23
N PRO A 83 -26.73 -13.72 -4.81
CA PRO A 83 -26.63 -15.01 -4.16
C PRO A 83 -25.92 -14.93 -2.80
N ARG A 84 -26.37 -15.72 -1.82
CA ARG A 84 -25.77 -15.76 -0.46
C ARG A 84 -24.25 -15.96 -0.44
N HIS A 85 -23.72 -16.73 -1.39
CA HIS A 85 -22.28 -16.96 -1.48
C HIS A 85 -21.49 -15.69 -1.83
N ILE A 86 -22.09 -14.73 -2.53
CA ILE A 86 -21.45 -13.44 -2.83
C ILE A 86 -21.29 -12.61 -1.55
N HIS A 87 -22.33 -12.51 -0.73
CA HIS A 87 -22.24 -11.83 0.58
C HIS A 87 -21.14 -12.44 1.46
N ALA A 88 -21.09 -13.77 1.54
CA ALA A 88 -20.07 -14.48 2.31
C ALA A 88 -18.66 -14.26 1.75
N ASN A 89 -18.50 -14.30 0.42
CA ASN A 89 -17.22 -14.11 -0.24
C ASN A 89 -16.66 -12.70 -0.08
N ILE A 90 -17.51 -11.67 0.00
CA ILE A 90 -17.07 -10.30 0.24
C ILE A 90 -16.40 -10.21 1.61
N ILE A 91 -17.07 -10.67 2.66
CA ILE A 91 -16.51 -10.68 4.03
C ILE A 91 -15.24 -11.54 4.08
N TYR A 92 -15.28 -12.74 3.49
CA TYR A 92 -14.12 -13.63 3.44
C TYR A 92 -12.91 -12.96 2.77
N THR A 93 -13.11 -12.33 1.61
CA THR A 93 -12.02 -11.69 0.86
C THR A 93 -11.45 -10.48 1.61
N MET A 94 -12.30 -9.71 2.30
CA MET A 94 -11.85 -8.60 3.16
C MET A 94 -10.97 -9.12 4.30
N LEU A 95 -11.38 -10.18 4.99
CA LEU A 95 -10.60 -10.79 6.07
C LEU A 95 -9.30 -11.43 5.57
N VAL A 96 -9.31 -12.13 4.43
CA VAL A 96 -8.09 -12.68 3.84
C VAL A 96 -7.13 -11.55 3.46
N ARG A 97 -7.64 -10.46 2.88
CA ARG A 97 -6.82 -9.27 2.58
C ARG A 97 -6.17 -8.72 3.85
N ALA A 98 -6.92 -8.57 4.94
CA ALA A 98 -6.39 -8.14 6.23
C ALA A 98 -5.31 -9.08 6.74
N ALA A 99 -5.57 -10.39 6.72
CA ALA A 99 -4.62 -11.40 7.19
C ALA A 99 -3.32 -11.43 6.36
N CYS A 100 -3.39 -11.12 5.06
CA CYS A 100 -2.23 -11.07 4.18
C CYS A 100 -1.43 -9.77 4.31
N LEU A 101 -2.07 -8.65 4.65
CA LEU A 101 -1.44 -7.33 4.63
C LEU A 101 -1.04 -6.81 6.01
N CYS A 102 -1.76 -7.18 7.07
CA CYS A 102 -1.45 -6.70 8.41
C CYS A 102 -0.23 -7.43 8.99
N SER A 103 0.72 -6.68 9.53
CA SER A 103 1.92 -7.22 10.17
C SER A 103 1.64 -7.79 11.56
N THR A 104 0.62 -7.30 12.26
CA THR A 104 0.26 -7.77 13.61
C THR A 104 -1.21 -8.17 13.70
N VAL A 105 -1.52 -8.96 14.74
CA VAL A 105 -2.90 -9.39 15.02
C VAL A 105 -3.75 -8.21 15.44
N GLU A 106 -3.19 -7.24 16.17
CA GLU A 106 -3.90 -6.03 16.57
C GLU A 106 -4.35 -5.20 15.36
N ASP A 107 -3.49 -5.07 14.34
CA ASP A 107 -3.86 -4.37 13.11
C ASP A 107 -4.90 -5.15 12.30
N PHE A 108 -4.85 -6.48 12.33
CA PHE A 108 -5.88 -7.33 11.73
C PHE A 108 -7.24 -7.18 12.44
N ASP A 109 -7.24 -7.13 13.77
CA ASP A 109 -8.45 -7.01 14.57
C ASP A 109 -9.15 -5.65 14.38
N MET A 110 -8.43 -4.61 13.93
CA MET A 110 -9.05 -3.33 13.52
C MET A 110 -9.84 -3.41 12.21
N GLU A 111 -9.62 -4.46 11.40
CA GLU A 111 -10.28 -4.67 10.10
C GLU A 111 -11.47 -5.63 10.17
N ARG A 112 -11.69 -6.24 11.33
CA ARG A 112 -12.76 -7.21 11.59
C ARG A 112 -14.02 -6.54 12.12
#